data_AF-A0A962FJB2-F1
#
_entry.id   AF-A0A962FJB2-F1
#
_cell.length_a   1.000
_cell.length_b   1.000
_cell.length_c   1.000
_cell.angle_alpha   90.00
_cell.angle_beta   90.00
_cell.angle_gamma   90.00
#
_symmetry.space_group_name_H-M   'P 1'
#
loop_
_entity.id
_entity.type
_entity.pdbx_description
1 polymer ?
#
loop_
_entity_poly.entity_id
_entity_poly.type
_entity_poly.pdbx_seq_one_letter_code
_entity_poly.pdbx_strand_id
1 'polypeptide(L)'
;ERAAAIFETLPENVRGDVALRQVAAALEVASRAEAVGDLEALRKKAADAPDDLQAQFDFALALNGAGDRNQAADILLAIIKRNRDWNDDGARKQLLQYFEVWGPIDPATKAARRKLSAMLFS
;
A
#
# COMPACT_ATOMS: atom_id res chain seq x y z
N GLU A 1 -11.80 -9.67 -7.42
CA GLU A 1 -12.06 -8.38 -8.11
C GLU A 1 -13.46 -8.19 -8.71
N ARG A 2 -14.13 -9.20 -9.31
CA ARG A 2 -15.41 -8.97 -10.05
C ARG A 2 -16.65 -8.64 -9.20
N ALA A 3 -16.70 -8.97 -7.91
CA ALA A 3 -17.95 -8.84 -7.13
C ALA A 3 -18.26 -7.41 -6.65
N ALA A 4 -17.25 -6.63 -6.24
CA ALA A 4 -17.45 -5.24 -5.81
C ALA A 4 -17.90 -4.33 -6.97
N ALA A 5 -17.34 -4.55 -8.16
CA ALA A 5 -17.75 -3.86 -9.38
C ALA A 5 -19.21 -4.15 -9.76
N ILE A 6 -19.71 -5.37 -9.50
CA ILE A 6 -21.11 -5.72 -9.78
C ILE A 6 -22.04 -5.03 -8.77
N PHE A 7 -21.65 -4.93 -7.50
CA PHE A 7 -22.45 -4.27 -6.46
C PHE A 7 -22.69 -2.77 -6.75
N GLU A 8 -21.67 -2.07 -7.25
CA GLU A 8 -21.76 -0.65 -7.67
C GLU A 8 -22.72 -0.43 -8.85
N THR A 9 -22.93 -1.46 -9.69
CA THR A 9 -23.81 -1.40 -10.88
C THR A 9 -25.27 -1.75 -10.59
N LEU A 10 -25.62 -2.16 -9.37
CA LEU A 10 -27.00 -2.51 -9.01
C LEU A 10 -27.86 -1.25 -8.79
N PRO A 11 -29.13 -1.26 -9.23
CA PRO A 11 -30.03 -0.13 -9.02
C PRO A 11 -30.32 0.12 -7.53
N GLU A 12 -30.56 1.38 -7.16
CA GLU A 12 -30.68 1.86 -5.76
C GLU A 12 -31.70 1.07 -4.92
N ASN A 13 -32.79 0.62 -5.55
CA ASN A 13 -33.86 -0.16 -4.93
C ASN A 13 -33.43 -1.59 -4.53
N VAL A 14 -32.35 -2.11 -5.13
CA VAL A 14 -31.75 -3.40 -4.83
C VAL A 14 -30.61 -3.26 -3.81
N ARG A 15 -29.86 -2.14 -3.84
CA ARG A 15 -28.82 -1.83 -2.82
C ARG A 15 -29.36 -1.65 -1.39
N GLY A 16 -30.63 -1.25 -1.26
CA GLY A 16 -31.30 -1.08 0.04
C GLY A 16 -31.63 -2.37 0.79
N ASP A 17 -31.59 -3.53 0.11
CA ASP A 17 -31.92 -4.83 0.70
C ASP A 17 -30.93 -5.20 1.81
N VAL A 18 -31.45 -5.58 2.98
CA VAL A 18 -30.66 -5.97 4.15
C VAL A 18 -29.77 -7.17 3.83
N ALA A 19 -30.24 -8.11 2.99
CA ALA A 19 -29.48 -9.30 2.62
C ALA A 19 -28.26 -8.94 1.76
N LEU A 20 -28.39 -7.97 0.85
CA LEU A 20 -27.28 -7.54 -0.01
C LEU A 20 -26.23 -6.72 0.76
N ARG A 21 -26.66 -5.92 1.75
CA ARG A 21 -25.73 -5.23 2.67
C ARG A 21 -24.93 -6.20 3.53
N GLN A 22 -25.54 -7.29 3.99
CA GLN A 22 -24.85 -8.33 4.75
C GLN A 22 -23.81 -9.07 3.89
N VAL A 23 -24.13 -9.38 2.63
CA VAL A 23 -23.17 -9.99 1.70
C VAL A 23 -22.02 -9.04 1.38
N ALA A 24 -22.29 -7.76 1.12
CA ALA A 24 -21.24 -6.77 0.88
C ALA A 24 -20.30 -6.62 2.09
N ALA A 25 -20.84 -6.54 3.31
CA ALA A 25 -20.04 -6.50 4.53
C ALA A 25 -19.22 -7.78 4.73
N ALA A 26 -19.79 -8.96 4.48
CA ALA A 26 -19.08 -10.23 4.57
C ALA A 26 -17.93 -10.32 3.56
N LEU A 27 -18.13 -9.82 2.34
CA LEU A 27 -17.08 -9.74 1.31
C LEU A 27 -15.96 -8.77 1.70
N GLU A 28 -16.32 -7.62 2.28
CA GLU A 28 -15.35 -6.67 2.79
C GLU A 28 -14.52 -7.28 3.93
N VAL A 29 -15.16 -7.96 4.87
CA VAL A 29 -14.48 -8.68 5.97
C VAL A 29 -13.55 -9.77 5.43
N ALA A 30 -14.00 -10.56 4.46
CA ALA A 30 -13.18 -11.60 3.84
C ALA A 30 -11.97 -11.01 3.11
N SER A 31 -12.16 -9.93 2.34
CA SER A 31 -11.08 -9.24 1.62
C SER A 31 -10.06 -8.64 2.58
N ARG A 32 -10.50 -8.07 3.71
CA ARG A 32 -9.59 -7.57 4.75
C ARG A 32 -8.80 -8.71 5.41
N ALA A 33 -9.44 -9.85 5.68
CA ALA A 33 -8.77 -11.01 6.26
C ALA A 33 -7.71 -11.60 5.31
N GLU A 34 -8.01 -11.69 4.02
CA GLU A 34 -7.06 -12.11 2.98
C GLU A 34 -5.88 -11.13 2.89
N ALA A 35 -6.14 -9.81 2.83
CA ALA A 35 -5.10 -8.79 2.80
C ALA A 35 -4.17 -8.84 4.03
N VAL A 36 -4.71 -9.16 5.22
CA VAL A 36 -3.90 -9.37 6.44
C VAL A 36 -3.02 -10.62 6.33
N GLY A 37 -3.53 -11.71 5.76
CA GLY A 37 -2.75 -12.92 5.51
C GLY A 37 -1.58 -12.69 4.56
N ASP A 38 -1.83 -11.97 3.47
CA ASP A 38 -0.79 -11.58 2.51
C ASP A 38 0.25 -10.65 3.13
N LEU A 39 -0.19 -9.70 3.96
CA LEU A 39 0.70 -8.78 4.67
C LEU A 39 1.67 -9.52 5.60
N GLU A 40 1.19 -10.48 6.40
CA GLU A 40 2.05 -11.24 7.31
C GLU A 40 3.03 -12.16 6.55
N ALA A 41 2.60 -12.74 5.43
CA ALA A 41 3.49 -13.52 4.56
C ALA A 41 4.62 -12.64 3.97
N LEU A 42 4.27 -11.46 3.46
CA LEU A 42 5.25 -10.51 2.92
C LEU A 42 6.17 -9.93 3.99
N ARG A 43 5.63 -9.64 5.18
CA ARG A 43 6.41 -9.24 6.35
C ARG A 43 7.46 -10.28 6.70
N LYS A 44 7.07 -11.56 6.78
CA LYS A 44 8.00 -12.66 7.05
C LYS A 44 9.08 -12.76 5.98
N LYS A 45 8.69 -12.71 4.70
CA LYS A 45 9.64 -12.76 3.58
C LYS A 45 10.65 -11.61 3.64
N ALA A 46 10.18 -10.38 3.90
CA ALA A 46 11.04 -9.22 4.05
C ALA A 46 11.96 -9.31 5.28
N ALA A 47 11.50 -9.92 6.38
CA ALA A 47 12.31 -10.14 7.57
C ALA A 47 13.39 -11.21 7.36
N ASP A 48 13.07 -12.29 6.63
CA ASP A 48 14.02 -13.37 6.33
C ASP A 48 15.08 -12.95 5.29
N ALA A 49 14.77 -11.96 4.44
CA ALA A 49 15.65 -11.45 3.39
C ALA A 49 15.78 -9.90 3.45
N PRO A 50 16.47 -9.34 4.46
CA PRO A 50 16.60 -7.88 4.63
C PRO A 50 17.36 -7.20 3.49
N ASP A 51 18.17 -7.96 2.75
CA ASP A 51 18.96 -7.48 1.61
C ASP A 51 18.23 -7.62 0.27
N ASP A 52 17.12 -8.36 0.23
CA ASP A 52 16.29 -8.50 -0.96
C ASP A 52 15.39 -7.27 -1.12
N LEU A 53 15.85 -6.33 -1.94
CA LEU A 53 15.14 -5.09 -2.24
C LEU A 53 13.75 -5.32 -2.85
N GLN A 54 13.54 -6.43 -3.58
CA GLN A 54 12.22 -6.76 -4.11
C GLN A 54 11.28 -7.19 -2.98
N ALA A 55 11.74 -8.02 -2.05
CA ALA A 55 10.94 -8.41 -0.88
C ALA A 55 10.57 -7.21 0.00
N GLN A 56 11.50 -6.27 0.19
CA GLN A 56 11.21 -5.00 0.89
C GLN A 56 10.18 -4.17 0.12
N PHE A 57 10.32 -4.06 -1.20
CA PHE A 57 9.40 -3.30 -2.04
C PHE A 57 7.98 -3.88 -1.99
N ASP A 58 7.83 -5.19 -2.16
CA ASP A 58 6.54 -5.89 -2.11
C ASP A 58 5.87 -5.68 -0.74
N PHE A 59 6.64 -5.76 0.34
CA PHE A 59 6.13 -5.50 1.69
C PHE A 59 5.67 -4.04 1.87
N ALA A 60 6.40 -3.07 1.31
CA ALA A 60 5.98 -1.67 1.32
C ALA A 60 4.67 -1.44 0.55
N LEU A 61 4.44 -2.17 -0.55
CA LEU A 61 3.17 -2.12 -1.29
C LEU A 61 2.02 -2.66 -0.43
N ALA A 62 2.22 -3.81 0.21
CA ALA A 62 1.21 -4.41 1.08
C ALA A 62 0.89 -3.52 2.28
N LEU A 63 1.89 -2.89 2.91
CA LEU A 63 1.68 -1.95 4.02
C LEU A 63 0.81 -0.76 3.60
N ASN A 64 1.07 -0.18 2.43
CA ASN A 64 0.22 0.89 1.92
C ASN A 64 -1.21 0.41 1.66
N GLY A 65 -1.39 -0.78 1.08
CA GLY A 65 -2.70 -1.41 0.89
C GLY A 65 -3.45 -1.65 2.20
N ALA A 66 -2.72 -1.97 3.28
CA ALA A 66 -3.25 -2.12 4.64
C ALA A 66 -3.45 -0.79 5.39
N GLY A 67 -3.05 0.34 4.79
CA GLY A 67 -3.19 1.67 5.38
C GLY A 67 -2.00 2.16 6.21
N ASP A 68 -0.94 1.38 6.37
CA ASP A 68 0.29 1.82 7.04
C ASP A 68 1.22 2.58 6.07
N ARG A 69 0.81 3.82 5.78
CA ARG A 69 1.50 4.72 4.86
C ARG A 69 2.90 5.10 5.35
N ASN A 70 3.08 5.26 6.66
CA ASN A 70 4.35 5.68 7.24
C ASN A 70 5.40 4.59 7.08
N GLN A 71 5.07 3.35 7.45
CA GLN A 71 6.00 2.23 7.31
C GLN A 71 6.29 1.91 5.85
N ALA A 72 5.28 1.98 4.98
CA ALA A 72 5.46 1.83 3.53
C ALA A 72 6.45 2.85 2.97
N ALA A 73 6.29 4.15 3.29
CA ALA A 73 7.21 5.19 2.84
C ALA A 73 8.63 5.00 3.37
N ASP A 74 8.77 4.59 4.64
CA ASP A 74 10.07 4.39 5.27
C ASP A 74 10.86 3.24 4.64
N ILE A 75 10.19 2.16 4.24
CA ILE A 75 10.82 1.05 3.52
C ILE A 75 11.26 1.49 2.12
N LEU A 76 10.41 2.20 1.36
CA LEU A 76 10.80 2.73 0.05
C LEU A 76 12.00 3.67 0.15
N LEU A 77 12.04 4.53 1.16
CA LEU A 77 13.18 5.39 1.47
C LEU A 77 14.44 4.59 1.81
N ALA A 78 14.31 3.48 2.55
CA ALA A 78 15.43 2.59 2.84
C ALA A 78 15.99 1.91 1.58
N ILE A 79 15.12 1.51 0.64
CA ILE A 79 15.54 0.99 -0.67
C ILE A 79 16.33 2.06 -1.44
N ILE A 80 15.79 3.29 -1.54
CA ILE A 80 16.46 4.41 -2.22
C ILE A 80 17.83 4.70 -1.62
N LYS A 81 17.94 4.68 -0.28
CA LYS A 81 19.21 4.89 0.43
C LYS A 81 20.22 3.79 0.12
N ARG A 82 19.76 2.55 -0.06
CA ARG A 82 20.63 1.38 -0.31
C ARG A 82 21.06 1.28 -1.76
N ASN A 83 20.14 1.49 -2.69
CA ASN A 83 20.42 1.50 -4.12
C ASN A 83 19.42 2.43 -4.81
N ARG A 84 19.89 3.63 -5.18
CA ARG A 84 19.05 4.69 -5.75
C ARG A 84 18.42 4.30 -7.08
N ASP A 85 19.16 3.57 -7.89
CA ASP A 85 18.80 3.23 -9.27
C ASP A 85 18.18 1.82 -9.35
N TRP A 86 17.89 1.19 -8.20
CA TRP A 86 17.25 -0.13 -8.16
C TRP A 86 15.95 -0.13 -8.96
N ASN A 87 15.85 -1.10 -9.88
CA ASN A 87 14.68 -1.30 -10.74
C ASN A 87 14.25 -0.02 -11.48
N ASP A 88 15.20 0.63 -12.17
CA ASP A 88 15.00 1.88 -12.90
C ASP A 88 14.33 2.96 -12.02
N ASP A 89 14.87 3.19 -10.83
CA ASP A 89 14.33 4.08 -9.80
C ASP A 89 12.96 3.64 -9.23
N GLY A 90 12.64 2.35 -9.24
CA GLY A 90 11.32 1.81 -8.90
C GLY A 90 10.81 2.28 -7.54
N ALA A 91 11.66 2.27 -6.51
CA ALA A 91 11.29 2.73 -5.17
C ALA A 91 10.97 4.24 -5.13
N ARG A 92 11.73 5.07 -5.84
CA ARG A 92 11.49 6.51 -5.92
C ARG A 92 10.20 6.80 -6.67
N LYS A 93 9.98 6.15 -7.81
CA LYS A 93 8.75 6.29 -8.62
C LYS A 93 7.51 5.93 -7.81
N GLN A 94 7.55 4.80 -7.09
CA GLN A 94 6.46 4.38 -6.22
C GLN A 94 6.17 5.39 -5.10
N LEU A 95 7.22 5.91 -4.46
CA LEU A 95 7.08 6.90 -3.39
C LEU A 95 6.46 8.21 -3.90
N LEU A 96 6.82 8.65 -5.12
CA LEU A 96 6.19 9.82 -5.75
C LEU A 96 4.72 9.57 -6.07
N GLN A 97 4.37 8.38 -6.59
CA GLN A 97 2.98 8.00 -6.82
C GLN A 97 2.16 8.01 -5.52
N TYR A 98 2.73 7.54 -4.41
CA TYR A 98 2.09 7.65 -3.10
C TYR A 98 1.81 9.09 -2.70
N PHE A 99 2.72 10.03 -2.97
CA PHE A 99 2.47 11.44 -2.68
C PHE A 99 1.33 12.05 -3.51
N GLU A 100 1.15 11.59 -4.75
CA GLU A 100 0.04 12.00 -5.60
C GLU A 100 -1.29 11.46 -5.05
N VAL A 101 -1.32 10.20 -4.63
CA VAL A 101 -2.53 9.53 -4.12
C VAL A 101 -2.91 10.01 -2.72
N TRP A 102 -1.96 10.13 -1.80
CA TRP A 102 -2.22 10.57 -0.42
C TRP A 102 -2.46 12.08 -0.33
N GLY A 103 -1.90 12.83 -1.29
CA GLY A 103 -1.98 14.29 -1.34
C GLY A 103 -0.88 15.00 -0.55
N PRO A 104 -0.65 16.29 -0.85
CA PRO A 104 0.51 17.04 -0.34
C PRO A 104 0.43 17.41 1.14
N ILE A 105 -0.78 17.41 1.73
CA ILE A 105 -0.99 17.79 3.14
C ILE A 105 -0.96 16.59 4.09
N ASP A 106 -0.99 15.37 3.56
CA ASP A 106 -0.96 14.13 4.33
C ASP A 106 0.32 14.07 5.20
N PRO A 107 0.22 13.68 6.49
CA PRO A 107 1.37 13.58 7.37
C PRO A 107 2.49 12.67 6.86
N ALA A 108 2.15 11.52 6.25
CA ALA A 108 3.11 10.58 5.68
C ALA A 108 3.82 11.20 4.48
N THR A 109 3.09 11.89 3.60
CA THR A 109 3.67 12.65 2.48
C THR A 109 4.68 13.69 2.97
N LYS A 110 4.31 14.50 3.97
CA LYS A 110 5.20 15.54 4.51
C LYS A 110 6.47 14.94 5.12
N ALA A 111 6.33 13.90 5.93
CA ALA A 111 7.45 13.25 6.59
C ALA A 111 8.41 12.62 5.57
N ALA A 112 7.87 11.88 4.60
CA ALA A 112 8.66 11.19 3.60
C ALA A 112 9.34 12.16 2.62
N ARG A 113 8.67 13.24 2.18
CA ARG A 113 9.30 14.29 1.35
C ARG A 113 10.48 14.95 2.04
N ARG A 114 10.37 15.22 3.35
CA ARG A 114 11.48 15.77 4.14
C ARG A 114 12.66 14.80 4.18
N LYS A 115 12.42 13.51 4.43
CA LYS A 115 13.45 12.46 4.45
C LYS A 115 14.11 12.30 3.08
N LEU A 116 13.32 12.27 2.01
CA LEU A 116 13.82 12.17 0.62
C LEU A 116 14.70 13.37 0.25
N SER A 117 14.25 14.59 0.56
CA SER A 117 15.02 15.81 0.32
C SER A 117 16.36 15.78 1.05
N ALA A 118 16.36 15.39 2.34
CA ALA A 118 17.58 15.25 3.10
C ALA A 118 18.58 14.27 2.45
N MET A 119 18.12 13.14 1.90
CA MET A 119 19.00 12.17 1.23
C MET A 119 19.57 12.66 -0.11
N LEU A 120 18.86 13.56 -0.81
CA LEU A 120 19.26 14.02 -2.15
C LEU A 120 20.18 15.25 -2.10
N PHE A 121 20.13 16.01 -1.01
CA PHE A 121 20.81 17.30 -0.90
C PHE A 121 21.74 17.42 0.32
N SER A 122 21.94 16.35 1.10
CA SER A 122 23.02 16.24 2.09
C SER A 122 24.28 15.65 1.47
#